data_AF-A0A412AXP9-F1
#
_entry.id   AF-A0A412AXP9-F1
#
_cell.length_a   1.000
_cell.length_b   1.000
_cell.length_c   1.000
_cell.angle_alpha   90.00
_cell.angle_beta   90.00
_cell.angle_gamma   90.00
#
_symmetry.space_group_name_H-M   'P 1'
#
loop_
_entity.id
_entity.type
_entity.pdbx_description
1 polymer ?
#
loop_
_entity_poly.entity_id
_entity_poly.type
_entity_poly.pdbx_seq_one_letter_code
_entity_poly.pdbx_strand_id
1 'polypeptide(L)' 'MPVIVNGAGGKGRNMVIRKGNKEYTITERRECWVLSCTIGGLSVEYKVPKDICNDEKELRAYVEAEELF' A
#
# COMPACT_ATOMS: atom_id res chain seq x y z
N MET A 1 -5.58 -7.47 12.45
CA MET A 1 -5.46 -6.00 12.66
C MET A 1 -4.24 -5.52 11.87
N PRO A 2 -4.35 -4.56 10.95
CA PRO A 2 -3.18 -4.03 10.24
C PRO A 2 -2.30 -3.25 11.21
N VAL A 3 -0.99 -3.50 11.16
CA VAL A 3 0.00 -2.86 12.03
C VAL A 3 0.53 -1.63 11.30
N ILE A 4 0.36 -0.44 11.89
CA ILE A 4 0.83 0.83 11.32
C ILE A 4 2.27 1.04 11.79
N VAL A 5 3.26 0.69 10.95
CA VAL A 5 4.67 1.06 11.19
C VAL A 5 4.94 2.46 10.64
N ASN A 6 5.14 3.43 11.54
CA ASN A 6 5.47 4.81 11.18
C ASN A 6 6.96 4.90 10.81
N GLY A 7 7.27 4.89 9.52
CA GLY A 7 8.61 5.22 9.00
C GLY A 7 8.82 6.74 8.97
N ALA A 8 9.86 7.22 9.64
CA ALA A 8 10.24 8.63 9.67
C ALA A 8 10.87 9.06 8.33
N GLY A 9 10.30 10.07 7.67
CA GLY A 9 10.97 10.79 6.57
C GLY A 9 10.06 11.16 5.41
N GLY A 10 9.57 12.39 5.40
CA GLY A 10 8.73 12.96 4.33
C GLY A 10 7.25 12.93 4.68
N LYS A 11 6.60 14.09 4.62
CA LYS A 11 5.22 14.35 5.07
C LYS A 11 4.18 13.70 4.10
N GLY A 12 4.24 12.38 3.94
CA GLY A 12 3.25 11.56 3.26
C GLY A 12 2.70 10.52 4.22
N ARG A 13 1.40 10.27 4.21
CA ARG A 13 0.81 9.21 5.03
C ARG A 13 1.32 7.87 4.53
N ASN A 14 2.10 7.20 5.35
CA ASN A 14 2.56 5.83 5.09
C ASN A 14 1.67 4.88 5.90
N MET A 15 1.07 3.92 5.23
CA MET A 15 0.19 2.92 5.82
C MET A 15 0.72 1.54 5.49
N VAL A 16 0.57 0.61 6.42
CA VAL A 16 0.96 -0.77 6.20
C VAL A 16 -0.24 -1.68 6.39
N ILE A 17 -0.54 -2.46 5.35
CA ILE A 17 -1.62 -3.44 5.31
C ILE A 17 -0.98 -4.82 5.31
N ARG A 18 -1.38 -5.64 6.27
CA ARG A 18 -0.97 -7.04 6.35
C ARG A 18 -2.12 -7.92 5.88
N LYS A 19 -1.90 -8.66 4.79
CA LYS A 19 -2.86 -9.63 4.22
C LYS A 19 -2.23 -11.02 4.32
N GLY A 20 -2.70 -11.82 5.28
CA GLY A 20 -2.09 -13.12 5.58
C GLY A 20 -0.62 -12.98 5.99
N ASN A 21 0.28 -13.57 5.20
CA ASN A 21 1.73 -13.53 5.42
C ASN A 21 2.45 -12.44 4.59
N LYS A 22 1.69 -11.59 3.89
CA LYS A 22 2.21 -10.52 3.02
C LYS A 22 2.02 -9.17 3.68
N GLU A 23 3.06 -8.33 3.59
CA GLU A 23 3.06 -6.97 4.11
C GLU A 23 3.14 -5.98 2.95
N TYR A 24 2.11 -5.15 2.81
CA TYR A 24 2.02 -4.11 1.80
C TYR A 24 2.18 -2.75 2.47
N THR A 25 3.17 -1.99 2.03
CA THR A 25 3.39 -0.59 2.42
C THR A 25 2.75 0.31 1.38
N ILE A 26 1.77 1.09 1.79
CA ILE A 26 1.11 2.11 0.97
C ILE A 26 1.70 3.46 1.33
N THR A 27 2.23 4.14 0.33
CA THR A 27 2.64 5.53 0.41
C THR A 27 1.67 6.38 -0.40
N GLU A 28 0.97 7.28 0.28
CA GLU A 28 0.19 8.30 -0.42
C GLU A 28 1.12 9.31 -1.10
N ARG A 29 0.95 9.48 -2.42
CA ARG A 29 1.50 10.61 -3.17
C ARG A 29 0.36 11.51 -3.64
N ARG A 30 0.73 12.71 -4.09
CA ARG A 30 -0.22 13.73 -4.53
C ARG A 30 -0.99 13.29 -5.79
N GLU A 31 -0.36 12.49 -6.63
CA GLU A 31 -0.89 12.07 -7.94
C GLU A 31 -1.26 10.58 -7.99
N CYS A 32 -0.73 9.77 -7.08
CA CYS A 32 -0.91 8.31 -7.06
C CYS A 32 -0.67 7.70 -5.68
N TRP A 33 -1.05 6.45 -5.52
CA TRP A 33 -0.71 5.60 -4.38
C TRP A 33 0.41 4.66 -4.79
N VAL A 34 1.42 4.52 -3.94
CA VAL A 34 2.53 3.60 -4.18
C VAL A 34 2.40 2.45 -3.19
N LEU A 35 2.19 1.25 -3.68
CA LEU A 35 2.15 0.02 -2.90
C LEU A 35 3.48 -0.69 -3.05
N SER A 36 4.15 -1.00 -1.96
CA SER A 36 5.39 -1.77 -1.93
C SER A 36 5.17 -3.02 -1.09
N CYS A 37 5.36 -4.19 -1.68
CA CYS A 37 5.29 -5.47 -0.98
C CYS A 37 6.61 -6.21 -1.12
N THR A 38 7.10 -6.80 -0.03
CA THR A 38 8.28 -7.67 -0.08
C THR A 38 7.87 -9.10 0.23
N ILE A 39 8.06 -9.99 -0.73
CA ILE A 39 7.70 -11.42 -0.62
C ILE A 39 8.95 -12.23 -0.96
N GLY A 40 9.47 -12.99 0.01
CA GLY A 40 10.58 -13.92 -0.22
C GLY A 40 11.88 -13.27 -0.74
N GLY A 41 12.12 -11.99 -0.45
CA GLY A 41 13.27 -11.24 -0.94
C GLY A 41 13.03 -10.51 -2.27
N LEU A 42 11.88 -10.70 -2.92
CA LEU A 42 11.43 -9.90 -4.05
C LEU A 42 10.63 -8.70 -3.54
N SER A 43 11.11 -7.49 -3.79
CA SER A 43 10.36 -6.26 -3.54
C SER A 43 9.60 -5.85 -4.80
N VAL A 44 8.28 -5.84 -4.71
CA VAL A 44 7.36 -5.45 -5.77
C VAL A 44 6.78 -4.08 -5.43
N GLU A 45 6.94 -3.12 -6.33
CA GLU A 45 6.33 -1.80 -6.24
C GLU A 45 5.23 -1.66 -7.29
N TYR A 46 4.05 -1.23 -6.87
CA TYR A 46 2.90 -1.01 -7.72
C TYR A 46 2.36 0.41 -7.53
N LYS A 47 2.13 1.13 -8.63
CA LYS A 47 1.64 2.51 -8.61
C LYS A 47 0.20 2.54 -9.07
N VAL A 48 -0.71 2.94 -8.17
CA VAL A 48 -2.13 3.10 -8.47
C VAL A 48 -2.43 4.58 -8.65
N PRO A 49 -2.80 5.05 -9.84
CA PRO A 49 -3.22 6.43 -10.03
C PRO A 49 -4.47 6.74 -9.19
N LYS A 50 -4.57 7.97 -8.65
CA LYS A 50 -5.74 8.40 -7.87
C LYS A 50 -7.04 8.42 -8.68
N ASP A 51 -6.94 8.35 -10.00
CA ASP A 51 -8.06 8.20 -10.92
C ASP A 51 -8.83 6.88 -10.72
N ILE A 52 -8.13 5.82 -10.29
CA ILE A 52 -8.71 4.49 -10.04
C ILE A 52 -9.15 4.32 -8.58
N CYS A 53 -8.34 4.84 -7.65
CA CYS A 53 -8.65 4.82 -6.21
C CYS A 53 -8.46 6.23 -5.67
N ASN A 54 -9.54 6.93 -5.40
CA ASN A 54 -9.44 8.31 -4.94
C ASN A 54 -9.13 8.38 -3.44
N ASP A 55 -9.66 7.40 -2.70
CA ASP A 55 -9.60 7.31 -1.25
C ASP A 55 -8.86 6.06 -0.75
N GLU A 56 -8.34 6.16 0.48
CA GLU A 56 -7.69 5.05 1.20
C GLU A 56 -8.60 3.82 1.29
N LYS A 57 -9.92 4.03 1.51
CA LYS A 57 -10.88 2.92 1.60
C LYS A 57 -10.98 2.12 0.31
N GLU A 58 -11.00 2.80 -0.83
CA GLU A 58 -11.04 2.14 -2.14
C GLU A 58 -9.74 1.42 -2.41
N LEU A 59 -8.61 2.06 -2.11
CA LEU A 59 -7.29 1.43 -2.26
C LEU A 59 -7.17 0.18 -1.37
N ARG A 60 -7.65 0.26 -0.13
CA ARG A 60 -7.65 -0.87 0.80
C ARG A 60 -8.57 -1.98 0.31
N ALA A 61 -9.77 -1.65 -0.16
CA ALA A 61 -10.67 -2.63 -0.76
C ALA A 61 -10.06 -3.25 -2.02
N TYR A 62 -9.32 -2.48 -2.82
CA TYR A 62 -8.61 -2.96 -4.00
C TYR A 62 -7.49 -3.93 -3.62
N VAL A 63 -6.67 -3.62 -2.61
CA VAL A 63 -5.63 -4.53 -2.09
C VAL A 63 -6.22 -5.78 -1.42
N GLU A 64 -7.40 -5.65 -0.82
CA GLU A 64 -8.09 -6.76 -0.16
C GLU A 64 -8.81 -7.66 -1.17
N ALA A 65 -9.40 -7.08 -2.22
CA ALA A 65 -10.13 -7.78 -3.27
C ALA A 65 -9.21 -8.36 -4.35
N GLU A 66 -8.20 -7.62 -4.80
CA GLU A 66 -7.18 -8.17 -5.67
C GLU A 66 -6.20 -9.00 -4.83
N GLU A 67 -5.98 -10.25 -5.24
CA GLU A 67 -4.73 -10.95 -4.94
C GLU A 67 -3.62 -10.31 -5.77
N LEU A 68 -3.19 -9.12 -5.34
CA LEU A 68 -1.94 -8.51 -5.80
C LEU A 68 -0.80 -9.38 -5.25
N PHE A 69 -0.51 -10.44 -6.01
CA PHE A 69 0.47 -11.50 -5.75
C PHE A 69 0.11 -12.41 -4.58
#